data_AF-A0A6M2F030-F1
#
_entry.id   AF-A0A6M2F030-F1
#
_cell.length_a   1.000
_cell.length_b   1.000
_cell.length_c   1.000
_cell.angle_alpha   90.00
_cell.angle_beta   90.00
_cell.angle_gamma   90.00
#
_symmetry.space_group_name_H-M   'P 1'
#
loop_
_entity.id
_entity.type
_entity.pdbx_description
1 polymer ?
#
loop_
_entity_poly.entity_id
_entity_poly.type
_entity_poly.pdbx_seq_one_letter_code
_entity_poly.pdbx_strand_id
1 'polypeptide(L)'
;MIQSDLDTRLGMWEKYCLHHVFAVPEGFSLPQTESPGETFMGQDLLSDPDLDAQLDILRNRLTMVGKESSELNHELQALERQSASSGHCAELVSEALLLYDQASTQDMYQDMLSTMSELHEKMEKMRTRKVENLECIRAKRINDPNRDLLASNYRKGLPNATVEDIQEFMADLKHM
;
A
#
# COMPACT_ATOMS: atom_id res chain seq x y z
N MET A 1 -33.26 34.98 -1.81
CA MET A 1 -33.59 36.39 -1.50
C MET A 1 -32.45 37.34 -1.87
N ILE A 2 -31.18 37.02 -1.55
CA ILE A 2 -30.03 37.86 -1.93
C ILE A 2 -29.79 37.87 -3.44
N GLN A 3 -29.82 36.69 -4.09
CA GLN A 3 -29.60 36.59 -5.54
C GLN A 3 -30.65 37.36 -6.35
N SER A 4 -31.93 37.23 -6.00
CA SER A 4 -33.02 37.94 -6.70
C SER A 4 -32.94 39.46 -6.57
N ASP A 5 -32.50 39.95 -5.41
CA ASP A 5 -32.31 41.39 -5.19
C ASP A 5 -31.08 41.92 -5.97
N LEU A 6 -30.00 41.14 -6.01
CA LEU A 6 -28.80 41.46 -6.79
C LEU A 6 -29.11 41.47 -8.30
N ASP A 7 -29.80 40.47 -8.82
CA ASP A 7 -30.18 40.38 -10.23
C ASP A 7 -31.06 41.57 -10.65
N THR A 8 -32.01 41.96 -9.79
CA THR A 8 -32.87 43.13 -10.04
C THR A 8 -32.04 44.42 -10.13
N ARG A 9 -31.08 44.60 -9.21
CA ARG A 9 -30.22 45.79 -9.17
C ARG A 9 -29.23 45.83 -10.33
N LEU A 10 -28.63 44.70 -10.70
CA LEU A 10 -27.73 44.59 -11.84
C LEU A 10 -28.48 44.82 -13.15
N GLY A 11 -29.69 44.28 -13.32
CA GLY A 11 -30.51 44.54 -14.50
C GLY A 11 -30.90 46.01 -14.66
N MET A 12 -31.18 46.71 -13.56
CA MET A 12 -31.39 48.17 -13.60
C MET A 12 -30.12 48.92 -14.00
N TRP A 13 -28.95 48.49 -13.50
CA TRP A 13 -27.67 49.12 -13.80
C TRP A 13 -27.25 48.91 -15.26
N GLU A 14 -27.42 47.70 -15.78
CA GLU A 14 -27.20 47.38 -17.20
C GLU A 14 -28.08 48.26 -18.09
N LYS A 15 -29.38 48.34 -17.80
CA LYS A 15 -30.30 49.18 -18.55
C LYS A 15 -29.85 50.65 -18.52
N TYR A 16 -29.48 51.16 -17.35
CA TYR A 16 -28.99 52.53 -17.23
C TYR A 16 -27.73 52.77 -18.07
N CYS A 17 -26.74 51.88 -18.00
CA CYS A 17 -25.51 51.98 -18.77
C CYS A 17 -25.77 52.01 -20.27
N LEU A 18 -26.63 51.11 -20.77
CA LEU A 18 -26.96 51.03 -22.19
C LEU A 18 -27.69 52.28 -22.69
N HIS A 19 -28.57 52.87 -21.88
CA HIS A 19 -29.39 54.01 -22.31
C HIS A 19 -28.72 55.36 -22.10
N HIS A 20 -27.73 55.47 -21.20
CA HIS A 20 -27.19 56.77 -20.79
C HIS A 20 -25.67 56.88 -20.84
N VAL A 21 -24.93 55.78 -20.62
CA VAL A 21 -23.46 55.83 -20.56
C VAL A 21 -22.85 55.50 -21.91
N PHE A 22 -23.36 54.45 -22.56
CA PHE A 22 -22.87 53.97 -23.85
C PHE A 22 -23.77 54.35 -25.03
N ALA A 23 -24.89 55.04 -24.77
CA ALA A 23 -25.76 55.56 -25.81
C ALA A 23 -25.17 56.82 -26.44
N VAL A 24 -25.26 56.91 -27.77
CA VAL A 24 -25.05 58.17 -28.48
C VAL A 24 -26.31 59.02 -28.31
N PRO A 25 -26.22 60.25 -27.78
CA PRO A 25 -27.39 61.09 -27.58
C PRO A 25 -28.14 61.38 -28.89
N GLU A 26 -29.47 61.48 -28.82
CA GLU A 26 -30.29 61.80 -29.99
C GLU A 26 -29.85 63.13 -30.62
N GLY A 27 -29.72 63.13 -31.95
CA GLY A 27 -29.20 64.28 -32.71
C GLY A 27 -27.68 64.31 -32.88
N PHE A 28 -26.95 63.43 -32.19
CA PHE A 28 -25.55 63.17 -32.49
C PHE A 28 -25.46 61.92 -33.35
N SER A 29 -24.85 62.08 -34.52
CA SER A 29 -24.34 60.95 -35.28
C SER A 29 -22.86 60.85 -34.99
N LEU A 30 -22.38 59.63 -34.74
CA LEU A 30 -20.97 59.35 -34.95
C LEU A 30 -20.63 59.84 -36.37
N PRO A 31 -19.50 60.55 -36.58
CA PRO A 31 -19.06 60.82 -37.94
C PRO A 31 -19.11 59.48 -38.68
N GLN A 32 -19.79 59.46 -39.83
CA GLN A 32 -19.67 58.32 -40.73
C GLN A 32 -18.18 58.24 -41.01
N THR A 33 -17.48 57.39 -40.26
CA THR A 33 -16.28 56.77 -40.76
C THR A 33 -16.83 56.10 -42.00
N GLU A 34 -16.60 56.70 -43.16
CA GLU A 34 -16.74 55.96 -44.40
C GLU A 34 -16.05 54.64 -44.14
N SER A 35 -16.64 53.55 -44.63
CA SER A 35 -16.05 52.21 -44.67
C SER A 35 -14.55 52.26 -44.37
N PRO A 36 -14.00 51.48 -43.41
CA PRO A 36 -12.59 51.57 -43.03
C PRO A 36 -11.55 51.46 -44.16
N GLY A 37 -11.96 51.38 -45.43
CA GLY A 37 -11.16 51.53 -46.63
C GLY A 37 -11.05 52.93 -47.28
N GLU A 38 -11.87 53.96 -47.01
CA GLU A 38 -11.93 55.10 -47.96
C GLU A 38 -11.62 56.54 -47.43
N THR A 39 -11.70 56.86 -46.14
CA THR A 39 -11.35 58.22 -45.63
C THR A 39 -9.97 58.35 -44.98
N PHE A 40 -9.02 57.50 -45.36
CA PHE A 40 -7.60 57.72 -45.05
C PHE A 40 -6.80 57.72 -46.36
N MET A 41 -7.09 58.69 -47.23
CA MET A 41 -6.20 59.08 -48.33
C MET A 41 -4.92 59.67 -47.73
N GLY A 42 -4.09 58.75 -47.25
CA GLY A 42 -2.88 58.92 -46.46
C GLY A 42 -2.39 57.57 -45.92
N GLN A 43 -2.66 56.47 -46.65
CA GLN A 43 -2.33 55.09 -46.24
C GLN A 43 -0.82 54.82 -46.16
N ASP A 44 0.03 55.71 -46.68
CA ASP A 44 1.49 55.57 -46.64
C ASP A 44 2.15 56.16 -45.39
N LEU A 45 1.38 56.82 -44.49
CA LEU A 45 1.91 57.47 -43.28
C LEU A 45 1.48 56.80 -41.95
N LEU A 46 0.65 55.75 -42.00
CA LEU A 46 0.10 55.07 -40.82
C LEU A 46 0.65 53.65 -40.58
N SER A 47 1.34 53.05 -41.55
CA SER A 47 2.12 51.85 -41.29
C SER A 47 3.33 52.25 -40.47
N ASP A 48 3.14 52.37 -39.16
CA ASP A 48 4.23 52.53 -38.20
C ASP A 48 4.86 51.15 -37.99
N PRO A 49 6.01 50.86 -38.62
CA PRO A 49 6.64 49.55 -38.50
C PRO A 49 7.08 49.24 -37.06
N ASP A 50 7.26 50.27 -36.22
CA ASP A 50 7.59 50.08 -34.81
C ASP A 50 6.36 49.59 -34.04
N LEU A 51 5.18 50.15 -34.29
CA LEU A 51 3.93 49.68 -33.70
C LEU A 51 3.63 48.23 -34.11
N ASP A 52 3.80 47.90 -35.38
CA ASP A 52 3.62 46.53 -35.87
C ASP A 52 4.60 45.56 -35.21
N ALA A 53 5.87 45.95 -35.05
CA ALA A 53 6.87 45.16 -34.33
C ALA A 53 6.49 44.96 -32.84
N GLN A 54 5.99 46.00 -32.17
CA GLN A 54 5.51 45.89 -30.79
C GLN A 54 4.29 44.96 -30.67
N LEU A 55 3.35 45.03 -31.61
CA LEU A 55 2.20 44.11 -31.66
C LEU A 55 2.66 42.66 -31.84
N ASP A 56 3.65 42.41 -32.71
CA ASP A 56 4.19 41.08 -32.91
C ASP A 56 4.93 40.56 -31.67
N ILE A 57 5.68 41.41 -30.96
CA ILE A 57 6.28 41.07 -29.66
C ILE A 57 5.18 40.65 -28.66
N LEU A 58 4.10 41.41 -28.56
CA LEU A 58 3.00 41.11 -27.65
C LEU A 58 2.26 39.83 -28.02
N ARG A 59 2.01 39.59 -29.32
CA ARG A 59 1.41 38.35 -29.82
C ARG A 59 2.30 37.15 -29.49
N ASN A 60 3.61 37.25 -29.73
CA ASN A 60 4.56 36.19 -29.41
C ASN A 60 4.67 35.93 -27.91
N ARG A 61 4.60 36.98 -27.09
CA ARG A 61 4.55 36.82 -25.63
C ARG A 61 3.26 36.14 -25.18
N LEU A 62 2.12 36.50 -25.78
CA LEU A 62 0.84 35.88 -25.47
C LEU A 62 0.83 34.40 -25.83
N THR A 63 1.39 34.01 -26.99
CA THR A 63 1.50 32.59 -27.37
C THR A 63 2.43 31.82 -26.45
N MET A 64 3.56 32.42 -26.04
CA MET A 64 4.49 31.84 -25.06
C MET A 64 3.81 31.60 -23.70
N VAL A 65 3.17 32.63 -23.13
CA VAL A 65 2.44 32.51 -21.85
C VAL A 65 1.29 31.51 -21.97
N GLY A 66 0.60 31.46 -23.10
CA GLY A 66 -0.45 30.47 -23.35
C GLY A 66 0.08 29.03 -23.31
N LYS A 67 1.26 28.80 -23.88
CA LYS A 67 1.93 27.49 -23.83
C LYS A 67 2.34 27.13 -22.40
N GLU A 68 3.02 28.04 -21.70
CA GLU A 68 3.43 27.84 -20.30
C GLU A 68 2.23 27.58 -19.38
N SER A 69 1.13 28.30 -19.57
CA SER A 69 -0.11 28.09 -18.82
C SER A 69 -0.71 26.70 -19.09
N SER A 70 -0.68 26.23 -20.33
CA SER A 70 -1.12 24.88 -20.68
C SER A 70 -0.25 23.81 -20.04
N GLU A 71 1.07 24.00 -20.02
CA GLU A 71 2.02 23.08 -19.38
C GLU A 71 1.80 23.04 -17.86
N LEU A 72 1.68 24.19 -17.22
CA LEU A 72 1.41 24.29 -15.77
C LEU A 72 0.07 23.65 -15.39
N ASN A 73 -0.97 23.84 -16.19
CA ASN A 73 -2.27 23.21 -15.96
C ASN A 73 -2.20 21.68 -16.09
N HIS A 74 -1.38 21.18 -17.02
CA HIS A 74 -1.14 19.73 -17.14
C HIS A 74 -0.40 19.19 -15.91
N GLU A 75 0.60 19.91 -15.40
CA GLU A 75 1.31 19.55 -14.17
C GLU A 75 0.40 19.55 -12.94
N LEU A 76 -0.45 20.58 -12.78
CA LEU A 76 -1.46 20.64 -11.72
C LEU A 76 -2.37 19.42 -11.74
N GLN A 77 -2.92 19.05 -12.90
CA GLN A 77 -3.76 17.86 -13.01
C GLN A 77 -3.00 16.57 -12.70
N ALA A 78 -1.72 16.47 -13.04
CA ALA A 78 -0.91 15.31 -12.68
C ALA A 78 -0.73 15.20 -11.16
N LEU A 79 -0.44 16.33 -10.50
CA LEU A 79 -0.31 16.41 -9.04
C LEU A 79 -1.63 16.13 -8.31
N GLU A 80 -2.76 16.59 -8.83
CA GLU A 80 -4.09 16.27 -8.28
C GLU A 80 -4.38 14.77 -8.35
N ARG A 81 -4.12 14.12 -9.49
CA ARG A 81 -4.26 12.66 -9.62
C ARG A 81 -3.35 11.91 -8.67
N GLN A 82 -2.10 12.36 -8.54
CA GLN A 82 -1.14 11.77 -7.61
C GLN A 82 -1.64 11.91 -6.16
N SER A 83 -2.10 13.10 -5.78
CA SER A 83 -2.62 13.38 -4.43
C SER A 83 -3.84 12.53 -4.10
N ALA A 84 -4.79 12.40 -5.04
CA ALA A 84 -5.95 11.53 -4.88
C ALA A 84 -5.55 10.06 -4.70
N SER A 85 -4.59 9.56 -5.50
CA SER A 85 -4.09 8.19 -5.36
C SER A 85 -3.32 7.96 -4.06
N SER A 86 -2.57 8.96 -3.60
CA SER A 86 -1.84 8.91 -2.32
C SER A 86 -2.81 8.86 -1.13
N GLY A 87 -3.92 9.59 -1.19
CA GLY A 87 -4.98 9.51 -0.18
C GLY A 87 -5.53 8.09 -0.08
N HIS A 88 -5.86 7.48 -1.22
CA HIS A 88 -6.36 6.10 -1.26
C HIS A 88 -5.34 5.08 -0.75
N CYS A 89 -4.06 5.24 -1.08
CA CYS A 89 -3.00 4.38 -0.52
C CYS A 89 -2.87 4.54 1.00
N ALA A 90 -2.95 5.78 1.53
CA ALA A 90 -2.90 6.02 2.96
C ALA A 90 -4.09 5.37 3.69
N GLU A 91 -5.28 5.45 3.10
CA GLU A 91 -6.48 4.77 3.60
C GLU A 91 -6.30 3.25 3.62
N LEU A 92 -5.87 2.63 2.51
CA LEU A 92 -5.63 1.19 2.45
C LEU A 92 -4.56 0.72 3.46
N VAL A 93 -3.48 1.48 3.62
CA VAL A 93 -2.44 1.18 4.62
C VAL A 93 -3.00 1.29 6.03
N SER A 94 -3.83 2.30 6.31
CA SER A 94 -4.48 2.45 7.61
C SER A 94 -5.46 1.31 7.90
N GLU A 95 -6.21 0.86 6.91
CA GLU A 95 -7.13 -0.29 7.03
C GLU A 95 -6.35 -1.58 7.28
N ALA A 96 -5.26 -1.83 6.55
CA ALA A 96 -4.41 -2.99 6.78
C ALA A 96 -3.78 -3.01 8.18
N LEU A 97 -3.39 -1.84 8.71
CA LEU A 97 -2.90 -1.68 10.08
C LEU A 97 -4.00 -1.98 11.11
N LEU A 98 -5.21 -1.47 10.89
CA LEU A 98 -6.36 -1.78 11.74
C LEU A 98 -6.67 -3.28 11.73
N LEU A 99 -6.63 -3.95 10.57
CA LEU A 99 -6.82 -5.39 10.49
C LEU A 99 -5.76 -6.18 11.26
N TYR A 100 -4.51 -5.72 11.25
CA TYR A 100 -3.43 -6.33 12.03
C TYR A 100 -3.57 -6.12 13.54
N ASP A 101 -4.12 -4.98 13.96
CA ASP A 101 -4.41 -4.67 15.36
C ASP A 101 -5.66 -5.42 15.86
N GLN A 102 -6.68 -5.55 15.00
CA GLN A 102 -7.96 -6.18 15.30
C GLN A 102 -7.88 -7.71 15.26
N ALA A 103 -7.08 -8.28 14.35
CA ALA A 103 -6.60 -9.64 14.48
C ALA A 103 -5.57 -9.63 15.60
N SER A 104 -6.01 -9.79 16.85
CA SER A 104 -5.16 -9.74 18.05
C SER A 104 -4.04 -10.77 17.95
N THR A 105 -2.95 -10.37 17.28
CA THR A 105 -1.72 -11.14 17.13
C THR A 105 -1.12 -11.40 18.50
N GLN A 106 -1.36 -10.49 19.44
CA GLN A 106 -1.08 -10.63 20.85
C GLN A 106 -1.84 -11.79 21.49
N ASP A 107 -3.16 -11.91 21.30
CA ASP A 107 -3.95 -13.02 21.87
C ASP A 107 -3.58 -14.36 21.24
N MET A 108 -3.41 -14.41 19.91
CA MET A 108 -2.94 -15.63 19.24
C MET A 108 -1.55 -16.06 19.71
N TYR A 109 -0.65 -15.11 19.93
CA TYR A 109 0.68 -15.37 20.43
C TYR A 109 0.65 -15.86 21.89
N GLN A 110 -0.21 -15.27 22.71
CA GLN A 110 -0.42 -15.67 24.10
C GLN A 110 -1.02 -17.08 24.20
N ASP A 111 -2.01 -17.41 23.35
CA ASP A 111 -2.61 -18.74 23.26
C ASP A 111 -1.57 -19.78 22.81
N MET A 112 -0.73 -19.45 21.83
CA MET A 112 0.35 -20.32 21.37
C MET A 112 1.37 -20.58 22.47
N LEU A 113 1.79 -19.55 23.21
CA LEU A 113 2.70 -19.67 24.35
C LEU A 113 2.12 -20.52 25.48
N SER A 114 0.83 -20.35 25.79
CA SER A 114 0.12 -21.15 26.77
C SER A 114 0.07 -22.62 26.34
N THR A 115 -0.32 -22.89 25.08
CA THR A 115 -0.41 -24.24 24.53
C THR A 115 0.96 -24.94 24.49
N MET A 116 2.02 -24.21 24.16
CA MET A 116 3.40 -24.74 24.17
C MET A 116 3.87 -25.08 25.58
N SER A 117 3.52 -24.25 26.57
CA SER A 117 3.82 -24.49 27.97
C SER A 117 3.10 -25.75 28.50
N GLU A 118 1.82 -25.92 28.16
CA GLU A 118 1.07 -27.13 28.49
C GLU A 118 1.66 -28.40 27.86
N LEU A 119 2.09 -28.32 26.60
CA LEU A 119 2.74 -29.44 25.91
C LEU A 119 4.04 -29.83 26.63
N HIS A 120 4.87 -28.84 26.99
CA HIS A 120 6.11 -29.07 27.70
C HIS A 120 5.86 -29.74 29.07
N GLU A 121 4.88 -29.25 29.82
CA GLU A 121 4.49 -29.85 31.10
C GLU A 121 4.02 -31.31 30.92
N LYS A 122 3.20 -31.59 29.89
CA LYS A 122 2.75 -32.96 29.60
C LYS A 122 3.90 -33.88 29.18
N MET A 123 4.86 -33.38 28.43
CA MET A 123 6.06 -34.17 28.06
C MET A 123 6.92 -34.50 29.29
N GLU A 124 7.15 -33.54 30.19
CA GLU A 124 7.90 -33.79 31.42
C GLU A 124 7.15 -34.77 32.35
N LYS A 125 5.83 -34.63 32.48
CA LYS A 125 4.97 -35.61 33.20
C LYS A 125 5.05 -37.01 32.58
N MET A 126 5.10 -37.11 31.25
CA MET A 126 5.24 -38.40 30.57
C MET A 126 6.64 -39.00 30.80
N ARG A 127 7.69 -38.17 30.77
CA ARG A 127 9.08 -38.61 31.01
C ARG A 127 9.25 -39.13 32.44
N THR A 128 8.78 -38.39 33.43
CA THR A 128 8.80 -38.79 34.86
C THR A 128 8.02 -40.09 35.09
N ARG A 129 6.80 -40.21 34.58
CA ARG A 129 6.02 -41.47 34.63
C ARG A 129 6.77 -42.66 34.03
N LYS A 130 7.51 -42.46 32.94
CA LYS A 130 8.30 -43.53 32.31
C LYS A 130 9.45 -43.98 33.21
N VAL A 131 10.13 -43.05 33.88
CA VAL A 131 11.20 -43.34 34.84
C VAL A 131 10.64 -44.08 36.06
N GLU A 132 9.56 -43.57 36.67
CA GLU A 132 8.90 -44.21 37.81
C GLU A 132 8.42 -45.64 37.48
N ASN A 133 7.90 -45.86 36.27
CA ASN A 133 7.49 -47.19 35.83
C ASN A 133 8.69 -48.14 35.66
N LEU A 134 9.79 -47.67 35.06
CA LEU A 134 11.04 -48.44 34.97
C LEU A 134 11.61 -48.78 36.35
N GLU A 135 11.52 -47.86 37.31
CA GLU A 135 11.91 -48.09 38.70
C GLU A 135 10.98 -49.08 39.40
N CYS A 136 9.66 -48.99 39.19
CA CYS A 136 8.68 -49.95 39.70
C CYS A 136 8.93 -51.36 39.16
N ILE A 137 9.21 -51.50 37.86
CA ILE A 137 9.58 -52.79 37.23
C ILE A 137 10.87 -53.34 37.84
N ARG A 138 11.88 -52.47 38.06
CA ARG A 138 13.15 -52.86 38.67
C ARG A 138 12.96 -53.32 40.13
N ALA A 139 12.18 -52.58 40.92
CA ALA A 139 11.87 -52.90 42.31
C ALA A 139 11.07 -54.22 42.41
N LYS A 140 10.09 -54.44 41.52
CA LYS A 140 9.36 -55.72 41.42
C LYS A 140 10.29 -56.88 41.08
N ARG A 141 11.27 -56.71 40.19
CA ARG A 141 12.26 -57.74 39.86
C ARG A 141 13.20 -58.05 41.03
N ILE A 142 13.55 -57.06 41.84
CA ILE A 142 14.42 -57.24 43.02
C ILE A 142 13.66 -57.94 44.15
N ASN A 143 12.38 -57.61 44.35
CA ASN A 143 11.53 -58.15 45.41
C ASN A 143 10.77 -59.43 44.98
N ASP A 144 11.03 -59.96 43.79
CA ASP A 144 10.44 -61.22 43.32
C ASP A 144 11.08 -62.42 44.05
N PRO A 145 10.33 -63.16 44.88
CA PRO A 145 10.86 -64.31 45.60
C PRO A 145 11.28 -65.48 44.69
N ASN A 146 10.95 -65.44 43.38
CA ASN A 146 11.38 -66.44 42.39
C ASN A 146 12.67 -66.04 41.64
N ARG A 147 13.33 -64.93 41.98
CA ARG A 147 14.55 -64.46 41.28
C ARG A 147 15.69 -65.50 41.30
N ASP A 148 15.79 -66.29 42.37
CA ASP A 148 16.81 -67.34 42.50
C ASP A 148 16.51 -68.59 41.63
N LEU A 149 15.26 -68.81 41.23
CA LEU A 149 14.88 -69.93 40.35
C LEU A 149 15.20 -69.66 38.87
N LEU A 150 15.17 -68.39 38.43
CA LEU A 150 15.48 -68.03 37.04
C LEU A 150 16.98 -67.90 36.77
N ALA A 151 17.81 -67.56 37.77
CA ALA A 151 19.27 -67.56 37.63
C ALA A 151 19.84 -68.95 37.32
N SER A 152 19.15 -70.03 37.73
CA SER A 152 19.51 -71.41 37.42
C SER A 152 19.32 -71.80 35.95
N ASN A 153 18.43 -71.13 35.22
CA ASN A 153 18.07 -71.54 33.85
C ASN A 153 18.86 -70.81 32.75
N TYR A 154 19.69 -69.82 33.08
CA TYR A 154 20.58 -69.15 32.11
C TYR A 154 21.93 -69.86 31.89
N ARG A 155 22.12 -71.06 32.47
CA ARG A 155 23.35 -71.86 32.26
C ARG A 155 23.21 -72.92 31.16
N LYS A 156 22.31 -72.72 30.17
CA LYS A 156 22.19 -73.57 28.98
C LYS A 156 21.92 -72.77 27.70
N GLY A 157 22.97 -72.56 26.92
CA GLY A 157 22.97 -72.14 25.51
C GLY A 157 24.36 -71.62 25.14
N LEU A 158 25.11 -72.12 24.15
CA LEU A 158 24.89 -73.10 23.09
C LEU A 158 25.74 -74.37 23.36
N PRO A 159 25.17 -75.59 23.39
CA PRO A 159 25.98 -76.78 23.69
C PRO A 159 26.72 -77.38 22.48
N ASN A 160 26.75 -76.73 21.30
CA ASN A 160 27.36 -77.36 20.13
C ASN A 160 27.89 -76.43 19.01
N ALA A 161 28.06 -75.13 19.25
CA ALA A 161 28.70 -74.27 18.26
C ALA A 161 30.22 -74.43 18.38
N THR A 162 30.89 -74.85 17.31
CA THR A 162 32.36 -74.92 17.32
C THR A 162 32.94 -73.54 17.07
N VAL A 163 34.23 -73.36 17.37
CA VAL A 163 34.88 -72.04 17.26
C VAL A 163 34.86 -71.52 15.82
N GLU A 164 34.81 -72.44 14.86
CA GLU A 164 34.68 -72.19 13.43
C GLU A 164 33.34 -71.50 13.09
N ASP A 165 32.22 -71.94 13.67
CA ASP A 165 30.90 -71.35 13.44
C ASP A 165 30.85 -69.88 13.91
N ILE A 166 31.57 -69.57 14.99
CA ILE A 166 31.66 -68.23 15.55
C ILE A 166 32.58 -67.36 14.69
N GLN A 167 33.63 -67.93 14.10
CA GLN A 167 34.53 -67.22 13.20
C GLN A 167 33.89 -66.92 11.84
N GLU A 168 33.10 -67.83 11.29
CA GLU A 168 32.34 -67.64 10.05
C GLU A 168 31.31 -66.51 10.21
N PHE A 169 30.55 -66.53 11.31
CA PHE A 169 29.61 -65.44 11.63
C PHE A 169 30.30 -64.08 11.79
N MET A 170 31.48 -64.02 12.41
CA MET A 170 32.25 -62.77 12.52
C MET A 170 32.85 -62.30 11.19
N ALA A 171 33.14 -63.22 10.27
CA ALA A 171 33.63 -62.89 8.93
C ALA A 171 32.51 -62.28 8.07
N ASP A 172 31.31 -62.85 8.12
CA ASP A 172 30.13 -62.33 7.43
C ASP A 172 29.73 -60.93 7.93
N LEU A 173 29.82 -60.70 9.24
CA LEU A 173 29.50 -59.40 9.85
C LEU A 173 30.52 -58.30 9.51
N LYS A 174 31.73 -58.66 9.08
CA LYS A 174 32.77 -57.72 8.61
C LYS A 174 32.68 -57.42 7.11
N HIS A 175 31.97 -58.26 6.36
CA HIS A 175 31.73 -58.06 4.92
C HIS A 175 30.38 -57.37 4.62
N MET A 176 29.61 -57.07 5.66
CA MET A 176 28.43 -56.20 5.64
C MET A 176 28.84 -54.73 5.83
#